data_AF-A0A0T5NMV3-F1
#
_entry.id   AF-A0A0T5NMV3-F1
#
_cell.length_a   1.000
_cell.length_b   1.000
_cell.length_c   1.000
_cell.angle_alpha   90.00
_cell.angle_beta   90.00
_cell.angle_gamma   90.00
#
_symmetry.space_group_name_H-M   'P 1'
#
loop_
_entity.id
_entity.type
_entity.pdbx_description
1 polymer ?
#
loop_
_entity_poly.entity_id
_entity_poly.type
_entity_poly.pdbx_seq_one_letter_code
_entity_poly.pdbx_strand_id
1 'polypeptide(L)'
;MHKDLSAYYRLLIMTHRRFLIADEEWCASQADMHAIFPAHQMPFSGTIGTPGSRMRRLHDARTDALMRMQTAHEKFTRAKARSAHRRVPKFEVFLLTVQ
;
A
#
# COMPACT_ATOMS: atom_id res chain seq x y z
N MET A 1 15.84 17.05 4.54
CA MET A 1 14.56 16.43 4.10
C MET A 1 13.43 17.09 4.87
N HIS A 2 12.37 17.62 4.24
CA HIS A 2 11.25 18.25 4.98
C HIS A 2 10.64 17.25 5.97
N LYS A 3 10.36 17.68 7.22
CA LYS A 3 9.83 16.81 8.30
C LYS A 3 8.58 16.03 7.85
N ASP A 4 7.70 16.66 7.08
CA ASP A 4 6.47 16.07 6.56
C ASP A 4 6.73 14.91 5.58
N LEU A 5 7.70 15.08 4.66
CA LEU A 5 8.04 14.02 3.70
C LEU A 5 8.59 12.78 4.41
N SER A 6 9.35 13.00 5.49
CA SER A 6 9.89 11.93 6.32
C SER A 6 8.79 11.17 7.07
N ALA A 7 7.76 11.86 7.54
CA ALA A 7 6.60 11.24 8.18
C ALA A 7 5.81 10.37 7.19
N TYR A 8 5.55 10.86 5.97
CA TYR A 8 4.88 10.06 4.94
C TYR A 8 5.70 8.85 4.49
N TYR A 9 7.02 8.98 4.40
CA TYR A 9 7.90 7.86 4.08
C TYR A 9 7.87 6.76 5.16
N ARG A 10 7.91 7.14 6.45
CA ARG A 10 7.75 6.19 7.56
C ARG A 10 6.39 5.51 7.54
N LEU A 11 5.33 6.27 7.30
CA LEU A 11 3.98 5.72 7.16
C LEU A 11 3.91 4.69 6.04
N LEU A 12 4.48 4.99 4.86
CA LEU A 12 4.53 4.09 3.72
C LEU A 12 5.24 2.77 4.08
N ILE A 13 6.42 2.84 4.70
CA ILE A 13 7.16 1.65 5.16
C ILE A 13 6.31 0.82 6.13
N MET A 14 5.68 1.46 7.11
CA MET A 14 4.85 0.75 8.09
C MET A 14 3.66 0.05 7.44
N THR A 15 2.95 0.72 6.54
CA THR A 15 1.80 0.12 5.84
C THR A 15 2.23 -0.98 4.87
N HIS A 16 3.39 -0.83 4.23
CA HIS A 16 3.93 -1.86 3.34
C HIS A 16 4.29 -3.14 4.11
N ARG A 17 4.97 -3.02 5.26
CA ARG A 17 5.26 -4.17 6.13
C ARG A 17 3.99 -4.86 6.61
N ARG A 18 2.98 -4.09 7.02
CA ARG A 18 1.68 -4.65 7.45
C ARG A 18 0.97 -5.40 6.31
N PHE A 19 1.05 -4.90 5.09
CA PHE A 19 0.54 -5.60 3.92
C PHE A 19 1.28 -6.92 3.69
N LEU A 20 2.62 -6.92 3.72
CA LEU A 20 3.41 -8.14 3.52
C LEU A 20 3.08 -9.22 4.54
N ILE A 21 2.94 -8.85 5.83
CA ILE A 21 2.54 -9.81 6.88
C ILE A 21 1.16 -10.40 6.59
N ALA A 22 0.17 -9.57 6.24
CA ALA A 22 -1.18 -10.04 5.95
C ALA A 22 -1.26 -10.90 4.67
N ASP A 23 -0.42 -10.58 3.68
CA ASP A 23 -0.30 -11.35 2.43
C ASP A 23 0.35 -12.71 2.67
N GLU A 24 1.38 -12.77 3.52
CA GLU A 24 2.04 -14.01 3.92
C GLU A 24 1.08 -14.94 4.70
N GLU A 25 0.35 -14.42 5.68
CA GLU A 25 -0.64 -15.20 6.45
C GLU A 25 -1.75 -15.76 5.56
N TRP A 26 -2.20 -14.98 4.58
CA TRP A 26 -3.18 -15.41 3.58
C TRP A 26 -2.62 -16.52 2.68
N CYS A 27 -1.41 -16.35 2.15
CA CYS A 27 -0.75 -17.35 1.30
C CYS A 27 -0.50 -18.66 2.05
N ALA A 28 0.00 -18.59 3.28
CA ALA A 28 0.22 -19.76 4.13
C ALA A 28 -1.10 -20.52 4.38
N SER A 29 -2.18 -19.81 4.72
CA SER A 29 -3.46 -20.44 4.99
C SER A 29 -4.09 -21.07 3.74
N GLN A 30 -3.87 -20.48 2.56
CA GLN A 30 -4.26 -21.12 1.29
C GLN A 30 -3.43 -22.38 1.03
N ALA A 31 -2.11 -22.34 1.25
CA ALA A 31 -1.25 -23.50 1.08
C ALA A 31 -1.65 -24.66 2.00
N ASP A 32 -1.97 -24.38 3.27
CA ASP A 32 -2.50 -25.38 4.21
C ASP A 32 -3.80 -26.02 3.72
N MET A 33 -4.72 -25.21 3.18
CA MET A 33 -5.94 -25.75 2.57
C MET A 33 -5.64 -26.65 1.37
N HIS A 34 -4.73 -26.24 0.49
CA HIS A 34 -4.32 -27.06 -0.65
C HIS A 34 -3.63 -28.36 -0.24
N ALA A 35 -2.96 -28.40 0.91
CA ALA A 35 -2.34 -29.61 1.44
C ALA A 35 -3.36 -30.62 2.01
N ILE A 36 -4.50 -30.12 2.54
CA ILE A 36 -5.51 -30.96 3.20
C ILE A 36 -6.56 -31.48 2.21
N PHE A 37 -6.97 -30.68 1.23
CA PHE A 37 -8.03 -31.06 0.30
C PHE A 37 -7.47 -31.65 -1.01
N PRO A 38 -7.90 -32.86 -1.43
CA PRO A 38 -7.53 -33.39 -2.72
C PRO A 38 -8.07 -32.49 -3.84
N ALA A 39 -7.39 -32.47 -5.00
CA ALA A 39 -7.66 -31.51 -6.09
C ALA A 39 -9.13 -31.44 -6.56
N HIS A 40 -9.87 -32.55 -6.48
CA HIS A 40 -11.29 -32.63 -6.87
C HIS A 40 -12.27 -32.16 -5.78
N GLN A 41 -11.79 -31.90 -4.57
CA GLN A 41 -12.57 -31.38 -3.43
C GLN A 41 -12.11 -29.98 -3.03
N MET A 42 -11.21 -29.36 -3.79
CA MET A 42 -10.83 -27.98 -3.53
C MET A 42 -12.05 -27.07 -3.66
N PRO A 43 -12.25 -26.14 -2.72
CA PRO A 43 -13.16 -25.03 -2.94
C PRO A 43 -12.80 -24.31 -4.24
N PHE A 44 -13.82 -23.87 -4.99
CA PHE A 44 -13.61 -23.08 -6.21
C PHE A 44 -12.63 -21.92 -5.93
N SER A 45 -11.69 -21.63 -6.83
CA SER A 45 -10.61 -20.66 -6.60
C SER A 45 -11.09 -19.23 -6.28
N GLY A 46 -12.33 -18.87 -6.67
CA GLY A 46 -12.99 -17.62 -6.26
C GLY A 46 -13.66 -17.67 -4.87
N THR A 47 -13.59 -18.79 -4.16
CA THR A 47 -14.20 -18.98 -2.85
C THR A 47 -13.25 -18.44 -1.78
N ILE A 48 -13.45 -17.18 -1.42
CA ILE A 48 -12.71 -16.49 -0.36
C ILE A 48 -13.03 -17.08 1.06
N GLY A 49 -14.01 -17.98 1.15
CA GLY A 49 -14.52 -18.58 2.37
C GLY A 49 -15.90 -18.02 2.78
N THR A 50 -16.63 -18.72 3.64
CA THR A 50 -17.93 -18.23 4.12
C THR A 50 -17.76 -16.96 4.99
N PRO A 51 -18.75 -16.06 5.05
CA PRO A 51 -18.71 -14.92 5.98
C PRO A 51 -18.39 -15.38 7.41
N GLY A 52 -17.49 -14.67 8.09
CA GLY A 52 -17.04 -15.01 9.44
C GLY A 52 -16.00 -16.15 9.53
N SER A 53 -15.73 -16.88 8.44
CA SER A 53 -14.66 -17.89 8.42
C SER A 53 -13.29 -17.27 8.65
N ARG A 54 -12.33 -18.09 9.13
CA ARG A 54 -10.93 -17.67 9.24
C ARG A 54 -10.37 -17.18 7.90
N MET A 55 -10.65 -17.89 6.80
CA MET A 55 -10.20 -17.48 5.47
C MET A 55 -10.77 -16.12 5.05
N ARG A 56 -12.07 -15.91 5.23
CA ARG A 56 -12.68 -14.60 4.95
C ARG A 56 -11.99 -13.48 5.74
N ARG A 57 -11.73 -13.68 7.03
CA ARG A 57 -11.04 -12.68 7.87
C ARG A 57 -9.62 -12.37 7.39
N LEU A 58 -8.87 -13.38 6.98
CA LEU A 58 -7.51 -13.20 6.45
C LEU A 58 -7.53 -12.43 5.12
N HIS A 59 -8.47 -12.78 4.23
CA HIS A 59 -8.67 -12.04 2.98
C HIS A 59 -9.02 -10.58 3.23
N ASP A 60 -9.96 -10.32 4.15
CA ASP A 60 -10.40 -8.96 4.46
C ASP A 60 -9.27 -8.16 5.11
N ALA A 61 -8.51 -8.76 6.03
CA ALA A 61 -7.33 -8.15 6.64
C ALA A 61 -6.25 -7.79 5.61
N ARG A 62 -5.97 -8.68 4.65
CA ARG A 62 -5.08 -8.43 3.51
C ARG A 62 -5.58 -7.27 2.66
N THR A 63 -6.87 -7.26 2.34
CA THR A 63 -7.51 -6.21 1.52
C THR A 63 -7.42 -4.86 2.21
N ASP A 64 -7.75 -4.79 3.50
CA ASP A 64 -7.62 -3.58 4.32
C ASP A 64 -6.17 -3.07 4.38
N ALA A 65 -5.21 -3.97 4.56
CA ALA A 65 -3.80 -3.62 4.59
C ALA A 65 -3.33 -3.06 3.25
N LEU A 66 -3.77 -3.65 2.13
CA LEU A 66 -3.49 -3.18 0.78
C LEU A 66 -4.04 -1.76 0.55
N MET A 67 -5.31 -1.53 0.91
CA MET A 67 -5.94 -0.20 0.77
C MET A 67 -5.19 0.87 1.58
N ARG A 68 -4.77 0.55 2.81
CA ARG A 68 -3.98 1.45 3.66
C ARG A 68 -2.62 1.74 3.05
N MET A 69 -1.96 0.74 2.48
CA MET A 69 -0.67 0.91 1.79
C MET A 69 -0.80 1.80 0.55
N GLN A 70 -1.81 1.57 -0.29
CA GLN A 70 -2.08 2.40 -1.48
C GLN A 70 -2.35 3.85 -1.08
N THR A 71 -3.18 4.08 -0.06
CA THR A 71 -3.44 5.41 0.49
C THR A 71 -2.16 6.09 0.99
N ALA A 72 -1.29 5.37 1.70
CA ALA A 72 -0.01 5.89 2.17
C ALA A 72 0.94 6.25 1.01
N HIS A 73 0.95 5.41 -0.03
CA HIS A 73 1.73 5.63 -1.25
C HIS A 73 1.29 6.92 -1.96
N GLU A 74 -0.02 7.12 -2.16
CA GLU A 74 -0.56 8.35 -2.75
C GLU A 74 -0.18 9.59 -1.94
N LYS A 75 -0.32 9.54 -0.61
CA LYS A 75 0.05 10.65 0.28
C LYS A 75 1.54 10.98 0.18
N PHE A 76 2.40 9.98 0.13
CA PHE A 76 3.84 10.16 -0.06
C PHE A 76 4.14 10.79 -1.42
N THR A 77 3.55 10.29 -2.51
CA THR A 77 3.75 10.81 -3.86
C THR A 77 3.31 12.27 -3.97
N ARG A 78 2.15 12.63 -3.40
CA ARG A 78 1.69 14.03 -3.31
C ARG A 78 2.64 14.91 -2.49
N ALA A 79 3.15 14.41 -1.36
CA ALA A 79 4.13 15.14 -0.55
C ALA A 79 5.47 15.35 -1.28
N LYS A 80 5.92 14.34 -2.02
CA LYS A 80 7.12 14.41 -2.87
C LYS A 80 6.97 15.46 -3.96
N ALA A 81 5.83 15.47 -4.66
CA ALA A 81 5.51 16.46 -5.69
C ALA A 81 5.51 17.89 -5.11
N ARG A 82 4.83 18.13 -3.99
CA ARG A 82 4.82 19.44 -3.30
C ARG A 82 6.22 19.91 -2.91
N SER A 83 7.05 18.99 -2.43
CA SER A 83 8.44 19.30 -2.03
C SER A 83 9.32 19.66 -3.22
N ALA A 84 9.10 19.05 -4.38
CA ALA A 84 9.80 19.39 -5.62
C ALA A 84 9.43 20.80 -6.12
N HIS A 85 8.14 21.16 -6.09
CA HIS A 85 7.67 22.49 -6.50
C HIS A 85 8.22 23.61 -5.60
N ARG A 86 8.38 23.36 -4.30
CA ARG A 86 9.00 24.33 -3.37
C ARG A 86 10.49 24.57 -3.60
N ARG A 87 11.18 23.65 -4.29
CA ARG A 87 12.62 23.75 -4.55
C ARG A 87 12.97 24.50 -5.83
N VAL A 88 12.00 24.81 -6.69
CA VAL A 88 12.23 25.66 -7.85
C VAL A 88 12.44 27.09 -7.33
N PRO A 89 13.62 27.70 -7.48
CA PRO A 89 13.82 29.07 -7.05
C PRO A 89 12.92 29.96 -7.92
N LYS A 90 12.12 30.84 -7.29
CA LYS A 90 11.52 31.97 -7.99
C LYS A 90 12.67 32.90 -8.40
N PHE A 91 13.20 32.73 -9.59
CA PHE A 91 13.98 33.79 -10.22
C PHE A 91 12.97 34.80 -10.75
N GLU A 92 12.76 35.88 -10.01
CA GLU A 92 12.14 37.08 -10.57
C GLU A 92 13.11 37.63 -11.61
N VAL A 93 12.88 37.28 -12.87
CA VAL A 93 13.60 37.86 -13.99
C VAL A 93 13.08 39.29 -14.15
N PHE A 94 13.76 40.24 -13.52
CA PHE A 94 13.58 41.65 -13.85
C PHE A 94 14.11 41.85 -15.28
N LEU A 95 13.19 41.93 -16.24
CA LEU A 95 13.49 42.42 -17.59
C LEU A 95 13.81 43.92 -17.48
N LEU A 96 15.10 44.24 -17.35
CA LEU A 96 15.59 45.59 -17.60
C LEU A 96 15.50 45.85 -19.11
N THR A 97 14.40 46.47 -19.54
CA THR A 97 14.34 47.16 -20.83
C THR A 97 15.28 48.37 -20.78
N VAL A 98 16.37 48.30 -21.54
CA VAL A 98 17.23 49.46 -21.82
C VAL A 98 16.63 50.16 -23.05
N GLN A 99 16.32 51.45 -22.89
CA GLN A 99 15.82 52.33 -23.95
C GLN A 99 16.92 52.72 -24.95
#